data_AF-A0A6L6R2G0-F1
#
_entry.id   AF-A0A6L6R2G0-F1
#
_cell.length_a   1.000
_cell.length_b   1.000
_cell.length_c   1.000
_cell.angle_alpha   90.00
_cell.angle_beta   90.00
_cell.angle_gamma   90.00
#
_symmetry.space_group_name_H-M   'P 1'
#
loop_
_entity.id
_entity.type
_entity.pdbx_description
1 polymer ?
#
loop_
_entity_poly.entity_id
_entity_poly.type
_entity_poly.pdbx_seq_one_letter_code
_entity_poly.pdbx_strand_id
1 'polypeptide(L)'
;MTIAPPHDLAPRVASFDPDSFGLPTGRELEWRFAPLDVLRPFFEPVSSAGVVTAVSSSELVANVAALTLTSTWVPTDRTAAIARAGARSAVTVNVPREACIDEPIVIRLEADAEFAYQHVE
;
A
#
# COMPACT_ATOMS: atom_id res chain seq x y z
N MET A 1 4.47 30.05 17.48
CA MET A 1 3.51 30.32 16.39
C MET A 1 2.56 29.14 16.34
N THR A 2 1.32 29.28 16.79
CA THR A 2 0.37 28.15 16.83
C THR A 2 -0.31 28.07 15.47
N ILE A 3 -0.01 27.02 14.72
CA ILE A 3 -0.62 26.76 13.41
C ILE A 3 -2.07 26.33 13.66
N ALA A 4 -3.03 26.95 12.98
CA ALA A 4 -4.43 26.57 13.07
C ALA A 4 -4.64 25.11 12.63
N PRO A 5 -5.62 24.39 13.21
CA PRO A 5 -5.95 23.05 12.74
C PRO A 5 -6.39 23.13 11.26
N PRO A 6 -5.88 22.26 10.37
CA PRO A 6 -6.31 22.24 8.98
C PRO A 6 -7.79 21.88 8.90
N HIS A 7 -8.43 22.42 7.86
CA HIS A 7 -9.86 22.24 7.61
C HIS A 7 -10.18 20.99 6.79
N ASP A 8 -9.18 20.26 6.30
CA ASP A 8 -9.33 19.06 5.46
C ASP A 8 -8.70 17.81 6.07
N LEU A 9 -8.93 16.68 5.41
CA LEU A 9 -8.38 15.37 5.75
C LEU A 9 -7.14 15.04 4.92
N ALA A 10 -6.49 16.04 4.31
CA ALA A 10 -5.32 15.78 3.48
C ALA A 10 -4.16 15.25 4.34
N PRO A 11 -3.45 14.20 3.89
CA PRO A 11 -2.28 13.71 4.59
C PRO A 11 -1.22 14.79 4.63
N ARG A 12 -0.67 15.05 5.83
CA ARG A 12 0.32 16.11 6.05
C ARG A 12 1.71 15.76 5.52
N VAL A 13 1.95 14.48 5.27
CA VAL A 13 3.22 13.90 4.84
C VAL A 13 2.93 12.91 3.72
N ALA A 14 3.66 13.03 2.62
CA ALA A 14 3.75 12.01 1.59
C ALA A 14 5.24 11.71 1.38
N SER A 15 5.66 10.47 1.60
CA SER A 15 7.07 10.08 1.55
C SER A 15 7.22 8.60 1.23
N PHE A 16 8.30 8.25 0.52
CA PHE A 16 8.72 6.86 0.34
C PHE A 16 9.55 6.35 1.54
N ASP A 17 9.99 7.23 2.41
CA ASP A 17 10.76 6.88 3.60
C ASP A 17 9.80 6.61 4.79
N PRO A 18 9.75 5.37 5.32
CA PRO A 18 8.95 5.03 6.49
C PRO A 18 9.19 5.95 7.70
N ASP A 19 10.42 6.44 7.88
CA ASP A 19 10.80 7.26 9.03
C ASP A 19 10.37 8.73 8.90
N SER A 20 9.82 9.11 7.75
CA SER A 20 9.05 10.35 7.61
C SER A 20 7.73 10.33 8.39
N PHE A 21 7.30 9.15 8.86
CA PHE A 21 6.07 8.93 9.61
C PHE A 21 6.37 8.45 11.03
N GLY A 22 5.74 9.08 12.02
CA GLY A 22 5.79 8.61 13.40
C GLY A 22 5.07 7.26 13.57
N LEU A 23 5.35 6.58 14.69
CA LEU A 23 4.62 5.37 15.06
C LEU A 23 3.17 5.71 15.40
N PRO A 24 2.18 5.02 14.80
CA PRO A 24 0.77 5.24 15.10
C PRO A 24 0.44 5.03 16.57
N THR A 25 -0.25 6.00 17.18
CA THR A 25 -0.69 5.93 18.58
C THR A 25 -2.21 5.79 18.71
N GLY A 26 -2.95 6.02 17.62
CA GLY A 26 -4.42 5.96 17.54
C GLY A 26 -5.09 7.28 17.90
N ARG A 27 -4.29 8.29 18.25
CA ARG A 27 -4.73 9.67 18.48
C ARG A 27 -4.80 10.45 17.16
N GLU A 28 -4.05 9.99 16.17
CA GLU A 28 -4.04 10.52 14.82
C GLU A 28 -5.36 10.17 14.12
N LEU A 29 -5.83 11.02 13.20
CA LEU A 29 -7.16 10.86 12.59
C LEU A 29 -7.23 9.63 11.69
N GLU A 30 -6.16 9.37 10.95
CA GLU A 30 -6.01 8.24 10.03
C GLU A 30 -5.98 6.88 10.76
N TRP A 31 -5.59 6.87 12.04
CA TRP A 31 -5.54 5.66 12.87
C TRP A 31 -6.66 5.62 13.91
N ARG A 32 -7.54 6.62 13.91
CA ARG A 32 -8.66 6.67 14.84
C ARG A 32 -9.57 5.48 14.56
N PHE A 33 -9.86 4.69 15.61
CA PHE A 33 -10.64 3.45 15.54
C PHE A 33 -9.95 2.25 14.87
N ALA A 34 -8.69 2.39 14.44
CA ALA A 34 -7.92 1.25 13.96
C ALA A 34 -7.62 0.28 15.13
N PRO A 35 -7.69 -1.05 14.92
CA PRO A 35 -7.32 -2.04 15.93
C PRO A 35 -5.79 -2.11 16.06
N LEU A 36 -5.18 -1.12 16.72
CA LEU A 36 -3.72 -0.97 16.75
C LEU A 36 -2.98 -2.17 17.33
N ASP A 37 -3.58 -2.92 18.26
CA ASP A 37 -2.95 -4.12 18.79
C ASP A 37 -2.74 -5.20 17.72
N VAL A 38 -3.62 -5.27 16.74
CA VAL A 38 -3.54 -6.19 15.60
C VAL A 38 -2.59 -5.63 14.53
N LEU A 39 -2.58 -4.31 14.33
CA LEU A 39 -1.79 -3.67 13.27
C LEU A 39 -0.34 -3.37 13.66
N ARG A 40 -0.02 -3.37 14.95
CA ARG A 40 1.32 -3.06 15.48
C ARG A 40 2.47 -3.78 14.77
N PRO A 41 2.36 -5.07 14.41
CA PRO A 41 3.44 -5.75 13.70
C PRO A 41 3.76 -5.17 12.31
N PHE A 42 2.85 -4.41 11.71
CA PHE A 42 3.03 -3.76 10.40
C PHE A 42 3.63 -2.35 10.49
N PHE A 43 3.84 -1.80 11.69
CA PHE A 43 4.43 -0.48 11.88
C PHE A 43 5.96 -0.48 11.84
N GLU A 44 6.58 -1.65 11.71
CA GLU A 44 8.03 -1.78 11.50
C GLU A 44 8.34 -2.69 10.30
N PRO A 45 9.45 -2.46 9.59
CA PRO A 45 9.87 -3.33 8.50
C PRO A 45 10.18 -4.76 8.98
N VAL A 46 9.70 -5.76 8.24
CA VAL A 46 10.01 -7.17 8.45
C VAL A 46 11.01 -7.62 7.39
N SER A 47 12.25 -7.87 7.80
CA SER A 47 13.34 -8.21 6.87
C SER A 47 13.14 -9.53 6.13
N SER A 48 12.44 -10.48 6.75
CA SER A 48 12.10 -11.78 6.17
C SER A 48 10.74 -11.78 5.44
N ALA A 49 10.18 -10.62 5.13
CA ALA A 49 8.88 -10.55 4.49
C ALA A 49 8.88 -11.23 3.12
N GLY A 50 7.84 -12.01 2.90
CA GLY A 50 7.53 -12.65 1.64
C GLY A 50 7.00 -11.69 0.59
N VAL A 51 6.39 -12.27 -0.43
CA VAL A 51 5.77 -11.57 -1.56
C VAL A 51 4.29 -11.91 -1.61
N VAL A 52 3.46 -10.92 -1.95
CA VAL A 52 2.05 -11.17 -2.32
C VAL A 52 1.95 -11.22 -3.83
N THR A 53 1.31 -12.23 -4.41
CA THR A 53 1.04 -12.32 -5.85
C THR A 53 -0.45 -12.28 -6.15
N ALA A 54 -0.80 -11.82 -7.34
CA ALA A 54 -2.15 -11.86 -7.85
C ALA A 54 -2.42 -13.16 -8.62
N VAL A 55 -3.54 -13.79 -8.29
CA VAL A 55 -4.20 -14.83 -9.08
C VAL A 55 -5.47 -14.22 -9.66
N SER A 56 -5.55 -14.14 -10.99
CA SER A 56 -6.71 -13.62 -11.71
C SER A 56 -6.90 -14.39 -13.02
N SER A 57 -8.16 -14.48 -13.47
CA SER A 57 -8.50 -14.97 -14.81
C SER A 57 -8.46 -13.86 -15.88
N SER A 58 -8.27 -12.60 -15.47
CA SER A 58 -8.22 -11.46 -16.39
C SER A 58 -6.81 -11.26 -16.93
N GLU A 59 -6.69 -11.12 -18.26
CA GLU A 59 -5.42 -10.78 -18.93
C GLU A 59 -4.95 -9.35 -18.63
N LEU A 60 -5.79 -8.53 -18.01
CA LEU A 60 -5.46 -7.16 -17.61
C LEU A 60 -4.60 -7.12 -16.35
N VAL A 61 -4.47 -8.25 -15.64
CA VAL A 61 -3.77 -8.36 -14.36
C VAL A 61 -2.43 -9.06 -14.57
N ALA A 62 -1.34 -8.45 -14.14
CA ALA A 62 0.00 -9.02 -14.24
C ALA A 62 0.78 -8.89 -12.93
N ASN A 63 1.57 -9.92 -12.61
CA ASN A 63 2.62 -9.84 -11.59
C ASN A 63 3.92 -9.39 -12.27
N VAL A 64 4.47 -8.26 -11.84
CA VAL A 64 5.68 -7.66 -12.42
C VAL A 64 6.73 -7.41 -11.34
N ALA A 65 7.96 -7.08 -11.73
CA ALA A 65 8.97 -6.62 -10.78
C ALA A 65 8.59 -5.21 -10.27
N ALA A 66 8.84 -4.92 -8.98
CA ALA A 66 8.51 -3.60 -8.41
C ALA A 66 9.21 -2.44 -9.14
N LEU A 67 10.42 -2.70 -9.67
CA LEU A 67 11.20 -1.73 -10.45
C LEU A 67 10.55 -1.35 -11.78
N THR A 68 9.58 -2.12 -12.26
CA THR A 68 8.85 -1.85 -13.51
C THR A 68 7.73 -0.82 -13.32
N LEU A 69 7.37 -0.50 -12.07
CA LEU A 69 6.28 0.44 -11.80
C LEU A 69 6.64 1.85 -12.23
N THR A 70 5.67 2.51 -12.87
CA THR A 70 5.77 3.91 -13.31
C THR A 70 4.86 4.84 -12.52
N SER A 71 4.12 4.31 -11.55
CA SER A 71 3.23 5.13 -10.72
C SER A 71 3.96 6.23 -9.98
N THR A 72 3.34 7.40 -9.98
CA THR A 72 3.75 8.59 -9.23
C THR A 72 3.12 8.64 -7.84
N TRP A 73 2.34 7.65 -7.46
CA TRP A 73 1.70 7.60 -6.15
C TRP A 73 2.77 7.48 -5.06
N VAL A 74 2.64 8.33 -4.04
CA VAL A 74 3.56 8.39 -2.90
C VAL A 74 2.80 7.94 -1.66
N PRO A 75 3.37 7.05 -0.82
CA PRO A 75 2.76 6.65 0.43
C PRO A 75 2.45 7.84 1.34
N THR A 76 1.32 7.75 2.05
CA THR A 76 0.81 8.79 2.96
C THR A 76 0.69 8.33 4.41
N ASP A 77 1.12 7.11 4.71
CA ASP A 77 1.19 6.54 6.04
C ASP A 77 2.39 5.59 6.18
N ARG A 78 2.75 5.27 7.42
CA ARG A 78 3.92 4.44 7.74
C ARG A 78 3.80 3.03 7.16
N THR A 79 2.63 2.39 7.22
CA THR A 79 2.45 1.02 6.74
C THR A 79 2.58 0.92 5.22
N ALA A 80 2.01 1.87 4.50
CA ALA A 80 2.16 1.98 3.06
C ALA A 80 3.61 2.26 2.66
N ALA A 81 4.33 3.13 3.39
CA ALA A 81 5.74 3.39 3.13
C ALA A 81 6.61 2.15 3.36
N ILE A 82 6.35 1.39 4.44
CA ILE A 82 7.03 0.12 4.71
C ILE A 82 6.75 -0.90 3.61
N ALA A 83 5.48 -1.07 3.23
CA ALA A 83 5.10 -2.00 2.17
C ALA A 83 5.74 -1.62 0.83
N ARG A 84 5.75 -0.32 0.49
CA ARG A 84 6.38 0.18 -0.74
C ARG A 84 7.90 -0.01 -0.74
N ALA A 85 8.57 0.22 0.40
CA ALA A 85 10.01 0.03 0.53
C ALA A 85 10.41 -1.46 0.51
N GLY A 86 9.57 -2.35 1.05
CA GLY A 86 9.81 -3.79 1.11
C GLY A 86 9.32 -4.58 -0.10
N ALA A 87 8.50 -3.99 -0.99
CA ALA A 87 7.94 -4.65 -2.16
C ALA A 87 9.04 -5.01 -3.18
N ARG A 88 9.15 -6.30 -3.49
CA ARG A 88 10.07 -6.84 -4.53
C ARG A 88 9.37 -7.08 -5.86
N SER A 89 8.05 -7.24 -5.82
CA SER A 89 7.18 -7.35 -6.99
C SER A 89 6.11 -6.25 -6.95
N ALA A 90 5.24 -6.26 -7.94
CA ALA A 90 4.00 -5.51 -7.95
C ALA A 90 2.92 -6.26 -8.75
N VAL A 91 1.67 -5.91 -8.51
CA VAL A 91 0.53 -6.30 -9.34
C VAL A 91 0.13 -5.08 -10.15
N THR A 92 0.01 -5.22 -11.46
CA THR A 92 -0.56 -4.18 -12.33
C THR A 92 -1.91 -4.62 -12.86
N VAL A 93 -2.87 -3.69 -12.91
CA VAL A 93 -4.20 -3.86 -13.50
C VAL A 93 -4.36 -2.85 -14.62
N ASN A 94 -3.93 -3.24 -15.82
CA ASN A 94 -3.89 -2.34 -16.97
C ASN A 94 -5.22 -2.38 -17.73
N VAL A 95 -6.11 -1.43 -17.45
CA VAL A 95 -7.37 -1.26 -18.20
C VAL A 95 -7.16 -0.25 -19.34
N PRO A 96 -7.25 -0.66 -20.61
CA PRO A 96 -7.10 0.26 -21.74
C PRO A 96 -8.16 1.36 -21.72
N ARG A 97 -7.82 2.52 -22.30
CA ARG A 97 -8.80 3.60 -22.51
C ARG A 97 -9.96 3.05 -23.36
N GLU A 98 -11.19 3.41 -22.98
CA GLU A 98 -12.42 3.02 -23.68
C GLU A 98 -12.72 1.50 -23.66
N ALA A 99 -12.00 0.71 -22.87
CA ALA A 99 -12.30 -0.71 -22.70
C ALA A 99 -13.71 -0.89 -22.10
N CYS A 100 -14.53 -1.73 -22.75
CA CYS A 100 -15.80 -2.20 -22.19
C CYS A 100 -15.54 -3.49 -21.43
N ILE A 101 -15.81 -3.48 -20.13
CA ILE A 101 -15.59 -4.60 -19.22
C ILE A 101 -16.95 -5.04 -18.69
N ASP A 102 -17.48 -6.12 -19.26
CA ASP A 102 -18.85 -6.57 -19.00
C ASP A 102 -18.96 -7.42 -17.72
N GLU A 103 -17.82 -7.90 -17.19
CA GLU A 103 -17.72 -8.68 -15.96
C GLU A 103 -16.66 -8.10 -15.00
N PRO A 104 -16.82 -8.22 -13.67
CA PRO A 104 -15.84 -7.69 -12.72
C PRO A 104 -14.43 -8.29 -12.88
N ILE A 105 -13.40 -7.44 -12.82
CA ILE A 105 -12.01 -7.90 -12.69
C ILE A 105 -11.78 -8.33 -11.24
N VAL A 106 -11.81 -9.64 -11.00
CA VAL A 106 -11.55 -10.21 -9.67
C VAL A 106 -10.08 -10.60 -9.56
N ILE A 107 -9.44 -10.13 -8.49
CA ILE A 107 -8.05 -10.43 -8.17
C ILE A 107 -8.02 -11.07 -6.79
N ARG A 108 -7.48 -12.28 -6.72
CA ARG A 108 -7.13 -12.91 -5.43
C ARG A 108 -5.67 -12.63 -5.15
N LEU A 109 -5.39 -12.13 -3.96
CA LEU A 109 -4.03 -11.93 -3.48
C LEU A 109 -3.63 -13.10 -2.59
N GLU A 110 -2.46 -13.67 -2.86
CA GLU A 110 -1.90 -14.80 -2.12
C GLU A 110 -0.51 -14.42 -1.60
N ALA A 111 -0.27 -14.65 -0.31
CA ALA A 111 1.04 -14.41 0.32
C ALA A 111 1.77 -15.73 0.53
N ASP A 112 3.09 -15.74 0.33
CA ASP A 112 3.94 -16.91 0.57
C ASP A 112 4.52 -16.95 2.00
N ALA A 113 4.22 -15.94 2.83
CA ALA A 113 4.69 -15.82 4.20
C ALA A 113 3.67 -15.09 5.09
N GLU A 114 3.87 -15.15 6.40
CA GLU A 114 3.04 -14.48 7.41
C GLU A 114 3.05 -12.95 7.26
N PHE A 115 4.23 -12.39 6.99
CA PHE A 115 4.40 -11.00 6.57
C PHE A 115 4.85 -11.00 5.12
N ALA A 116 4.17 -10.23 4.29
CA ALA A 116 4.51 -10.09 2.89
C ALA A 116 4.22 -8.66 2.43
N TYR A 117 5.01 -8.19 1.46
CA TYR A 117 4.85 -6.86 0.89
C TYR A 117 4.54 -6.93 -0.58
N GLN A 118 3.69 -6.02 -1.04
CA GLN A 118 3.36 -5.87 -2.44
C GLN A 118 2.82 -4.47 -2.70
N HIS A 119 2.92 -4.05 -3.96
CA HIS A 119 2.23 -2.89 -4.47
C HIS A 119 1.22 -3.30 -5.55
N VAL A 120 0.04 -2.68 -5.56
CA VAL A 120 -1.01 -2.93 -6.55
C VAL A 120 -1.38 -1.60 -7.20
N GLU A 121 -1.30 -1.50 -8.53
CA GLU A 121 -1.69 -0.31 -9.30
C GLU A 121 -2.44 -0.59 -10.61
#